data_AF-A0A8T0RP10-F1
#
_entry.id   AF-A0A8T0RP10-F1
#
_cell.length_a   1.000
_cell.length_b   1.000
_cell.length_c   1.000
_cell.angle_alpha   90.00
_cell.angle_beta   90.00
_cell.angle_gamma   90.00
#
_symmetry.space_group_name_H-M   'P 1'
#
loop_
_entity.id
_entity.type
_entity.pdbx_description
1 polymer ?
#
loop_
_entity_poly.entity_id
_entity_poly.type
_entity_poly.pdbx_seq_one_letter_code
_entity_poly.pdbx_strand_id
1 'polypeptide(L)'
;MLSRTLDTLFSKVVIEVDGIPAHAWDLDTASKLLAPQCWLERLDGATSSKSDMSTFKLTAWTKDPASIPAAKNLLIAEPEAQRVINNARGEN
;
A
#
# COMPACT_ATOMS: atom_id res chain seq x y z
N MET A 1 25.90 -24.02 20.95
CA MET A 1 25.51 -22.85 20.16
C MET A 1 24.19 -22.35 20.70
N LEU A 2 24.18 -21.20 21.39
CA LEU A 2 22.96 -20.63 21.95
C LEU A 2 22.05 -20.24 20.79
N SER A 3 21.00 -21.02 20.55
CA SER A 3 19.88 -20.62 19.72
C SER A 3 19.21 -19.45 20.42
N ARG A 4 19.66 -18.22 20.15
CA ARG A 4 18.90 -17.02 20.48
C ARG A 4 17.63 -17.10 19.67
N THR A 5 16.57 -17.61 20.28
CA THR A 5 15.23 -17.12 19.97
C THR A 5 15.28 -15.63 20.23
N LEU A 6 15.62 -14.87 19.18
CA LEU A 6 15.47 -13.43 19.19
C LEU A 6 13.97 -13.22 19.38
N ASP A 7 13.58 -12.79 20.59
CA ASP A 7 12.34 -12.10 20.82
C ASP A 7 12.11 -11.20 19.61
N THR A 8 11.08 -11.49 18.82
CA THR A 8 10.75 -10.70 17.63
C THR A 8 10.29 -9.33 18.10
N LEU A 9 11.26 -8.48 18.43
CA LEU A 9 11.09 -7.08 18.73
C LEU A 9 10.73 -6.41 17.42
N PHE A 10 9.43 -6.17 17.26
CA PHE A 10 8.97 -5.37 16.16
C PHE A 10 9.53 -3.95 16.33
N SER A 11 10.22 -3.47 15.31
CA SER A 11 10.69 -2.10 15.21
C SER A 11 9.62 -1.27 14.51
N LYS A 12 9.31 -0.11 15.09
CA LYS A 12 8.41 0.87 14.48
C LYS A 12 9.19 1.65 13.43
N VAL A 13 8.73 1.62 12.19
CA VAL A 13 9.33 2.31 11.06
C VAL A 13 8.31 3.22 10.38
N VAL A 14 8.79 4.35 9.89
CA VAL A 14 8.01 5.24 9.02
C VAL A 14 8.45 4.98 7.60
N ILE A 15 7.50 4.73 6.72
CA ILE A 15 7.75 4.40 5.32
C ILE A 15 7.07 5.46 4.47
N GLU A 16 7.82 6.03 3.55
CA GLU A 16 7.36 7.00 2.58
C GLU A 16 7.43 6.33 1.20
N VAL A 17 6.27 6.14 0.57
CA VAL A 17 6.18 5.50 -0.75
C VAL A 17 5.83 6.55 -1.79
N ASP A 18 6.72 6.75 -2.74
CA ASP A 18 6.50 7.60 -3.91
C ASP A 18 5.88 6.80 -5.06
N GLY A 19 5.14 7.47 -5.94
CA GLY A 19 4.61 6.87 -7.17
C GLY A 19 3.34 6.03 -7.02
N ILE A 20 2.62 6.12 -5.89
CA ILE A 20 1.30 5.50 -5.74
C ILE A 20 0.28 6.29 -6.59
N PRO A 21 -0.40 5.66 -7.55
CA PRO A 21 -1.36 6.38 -8.38
C PRO A 21 -2.64 6.68 -7.60
N ALA A 22 -3.32 7.78 -7.95
CA ALA A 22 -4.51 8.28 -7.25
C ALA A 22 -5.64 7.24 -7.07
N HIS A 23 -5.80 6.32 -8.02
CA HIS A 23 -6.82 5.27 -7.99
C HIS A 23 -6.46 4.08 -7.09
N ALA A 24 -5.18 3.90 -6.75
CA ALA A 24 -4.68 2.89 -5.81
C ALA A 24 -4.17 3.51 -4.51
N TRP A 25 -4.53 4.78 -4.27
CA TRP A 25 -4.26 5.50 -3.04
C TRP A 25 -5.19 5.02 -1.93
N ASP A 26 -4.99 3.78 -1.51
CA ASP A 26 -5.79 3.11 -0.51
C ASP A 26 -4.91 2.46 0.57
N LEU A 27 -5.46 2.42 1.78
CA LEU A 27 -4.83 1.77 2.93
C LEU A 27 -4.55 0.29 2.65
N ASP A 28 -5.50 -0.40 2.00
CA ASP A 28 -5.37 -1.81 1.66
C ASP A 28 -4.20 -2.05 0.70
N THR A 29 -4.02 -1.14 -0.28
CA THR A 29 -2.91 -1.21 -1.23
C THR A 29 -1.56 -1.06 -0.53
N ALA A 30 -1.44 -0.09 0.38
CA ALA A 30 -0.22 0.11 1.16
C ALA A 30 0.05 -1.07 2.12
N SER A 31 -0.99 -1.62 2.75
CA SER A 31 -0.87 -2.82 3.58
C SER A 31 -0.37 -4.03 2.79
N LYS A 32 -0.92 -4.24 1.58
CA LYS A 32 -0.48 -5.31 0.67
C LYS A 32 0.95 -5.11 0.17
N LEU A 33 1.38 -3.88 -0.09
CA LEU A 33 2.76 -3.57 -0.46
C LEU A 33 3.73 -3.97 0.65
N LEU A 34 3.38 -3.68 1.90
CA LEU A 34 4.23 -3.94 3.06
C LEU A 34 4.22 -5.39 3.52
N ALA A 35 3.11 -6.10 3.31
CA ALA A 35 2.98 -7.51 3.63
C ALA A 35 3.96 -8.38 2.81
N PRO A 36 4.46 -9.49 3.37
CA PRO A 36 4.29 -9.96 4.76
C PRO A 36 5.31 -9.41 5.76
N GLN A 37 6.33 -8.67 5.31
CA GLN A 37 7.47 -8.24 6.15
C GLN A 37 7.13 -7.09 7.11
N CYS A 38 6.19 -6.23 6.74
CA CYS A 38 5.78 -5.07 7.54
C CYS A 38 4.27 -5.08 7.78
N TRP A 39 3.86 -4.73 9.00
CA TRP A 39 2.47 -4.61 9.39
C TRP A 39 2.09 -3.15 9.55
N LEU A 40 1.11 -2.67 8.79
CA LEU A 40 0.69 -1.28 8.86
C LEU A 40 0.01 -0.98 10.21
N GLU A 41 0.47 0.05 10.91
CA GLU A 41 -0.13 0.56 12.16
C GLU A 41 -1.08 1.73 11.89
N ARG A 42 -0.61 2.73 11.15
CA ARG A 42 -1.32 3.99 10.92
C ARG A 42 -0.87 4.67 9.64
N LEU A 43 -1.81 5.30 8.92
CA LEU A 43 -1.50 6.23 7.83
C LEU A 43 -1.28 7.65 8.36
N ASP A 44 -0.39 8.39 7.73
CA ASP A 44 -0.25 9.81 8.02
C ASP A 44 -1.54 10.58 7.63
N GLY A 45 -1.87 11.62 8.37
CA GLY A 45 -3.07 12.43 8.16
C GLY A 45 -3.11 13.03 6.75
N ALA A 46 -1.97 13.53 6.25
CA ALA A 46 -1.87 14.11 4.92
C ALA A 46 -2.14 13.09 3.81
N THR A 47 -1.57 11.88 3.96
CA THR A 47 -1.79 10.72 3.09
C THR A 47 -3.26 10.29 3.13
N SER A 48 -3.84 10.17 4.33
CA SER A 48 -5.23 9.72 4.50
C SER A 48 -6.25 10.69 3.93
N SER A 49 -5.95 11.99 3.99
CA SER A 49 -6.81 13.05 3.46
C SER A 49 -6.66 13.24 1.95
N LYS A 50 -5.76 12.47 1.29
CA LYS A 50 -5.40 12.63 -0.13
C LYS A 50 -4.97 14.06 -0.49
N SER A 51 -4.51 14.82 0.50
CA SER A 51 -4.12 16.22 0.34
C SER A 51 -2.74 16.34 -0.30
N ASP A 52 -1.85 15.40 0.03
CA ASP A 52 -0.55 15.25 -0.61
C ASP A 52 -0.51 13.87 -1.28
N MET A 53 -0.81 13.84 -2.59
CA MET A 53 -0.68 12.63 -3.42
C MET A 53 0.75 12.43 -3.95
N SER A 54 1.71 13.21 -3.46
CA SER A 54 3.12 13.11 -3.87
C SER A 54 3.81 11.97 -3.13
N THR A 55 3.57 11.84 -1.83
CA THR A 55 4.25 10.81 -1.01
C THR A 55 3.29 10.12 -0.06
N PHE A 56 3.20 8.81 -0.16
CA PHE A 56 2.36 7.99 0.69
C PHE A 56 3.10 7.65 1.98
N LYS A 57 2.88 8.46 3.03
CA LYS A 57 3.50 8.27 4.34
C LYS A 57 2.64 7.41 5.25
N LEU A 58 3.26 6.40 5.84
CA LEU A 58 2.63 5.50 6.79
C LEU A 58 3.61 5.04 7.87
N THR A 59 3.06 4.58 8.98
CA THR A 59 3.80 3.94 10.06
C THR A 59 3.47 2.46 10.11
N ALA A 60 4.51 1.63 10.17
CA ALA A 60 4.39 0.18 10.20
C ALA A 60 5.37 -0.45 11.21
N TRP A 61 5.06 -1.69 11.59
CA TRP A 61 5.89 -2.53 12.43
C TRP A 61 6.62 -3.56 11.55
N THR A 62 7.93 -3.64 11.69
CA THR A 62 8.76 -4.63 10.99
C THR A 62 9.53 -5.48 12.00
N LYS A 63 9.71 -6.77 11.69
CA LYS A 63 10.61 -7.62 12.48
C LYS A 63 12.08 -7.36 12.17
N ASP A 64 12.35 -6.89 10.95
CA ASP A 64 13.70 -6.62 10.47
C ASP A 64 13.65 -5.44 9.48
N PRO A 65 14.11 -4.25 9.88
CA PRO A 65 14.13 -3.09 8.99
C PRO A 65 15.09 -3.26 7.82
N ALA A 66 16.11 -4.13 7.93
CA ALA A 66 17.04 -4.42 6.85
C ALA A 66 16.40 -5.24 5.71
N SER A 67 15.34 -5.99 6.00
CA SER A 67 14.57 -6.77 5.04
C SER A 67 13.53 -5.94 4.27
N ILE A 68 13.34 -4.66 4.61
CA ILE A 68 12.41 -3.79 3.89
C ILE A 68 13.07 -3.41 2.56
N PRO A 69 12.50 -3.81 1.41
CA PRO A 69 13.04 -3.42 0.13
C PRO A 69 12.86 -1.91 -0.08
N ALA A 70 13.89 -1.23 -0.58
CA ALA A 70 13.84 0.20 -0.89
C ALA A 70 12.80 0.55 -1.98
N ALA A 71 12.46 -0.41 -2.84
CA ALA A 71 11.44 -0.27 -3.87
C ALA A 71 10.63 -1.56 -4.01
N LYS A 72 9.33 -1.43 -4.28
CA LYS A 72 8.43 -2.56 -4.55
C LYS A 72 7.56 -2.30 -5.76
N ASN A 73 7.28 -3.36 -6.51
CA ASN A 73 6.35 -3.29 -7.62
C ASN A 73 4.91 -3.34 -7.09
N LEU A 74 4.16 -2.29 -7.37
CA LEU A 74 2.72 -2.25 -7.14
C LEU A 74 2.01 -2.74 -8.41
N LEU A 75 1.44 -3.93 -8.36
CA LEU A 75 0.60 -4.46 -9.43
C LEU A 75 -0.85 -4.09 -9.15
N ILE A 76 -1.44 -3.27 -10.02
CA ILE A 76 -2.83 -2.84 -9.92
C ILE A 76 -3.59 -3.54 -11.03
N ALA A 77 -4.69 -4.21 -10.67
CA ALA A 77 -5.59 -4.77 -11.66
C ALA A 77 -6.30 -3.63 -12.38
N GLU A 78 -6.29 -3.64 -13.72
CA GLU A 78 -7.06 -2.70 -14.50
C GLU A 78 -8.55 -2.88 -14.18
N PRO A 79 -9.30 -1.81 -13.85
CA PRO A 79 -10.72 -1.93 -13.63
C PRO A 79 -11.36 -2.42 -14.93
N GLU A 80 -12.20 -3.46 -14.82
CA GLU A 80 -13.00 -3.94 -15.94
C GLU A 80 -13.80 -2.78 -16.51
N ALA A 81 -13.46 -2.35 -17.73
CA ALA A 81 -14.10 -1.22 -18.39
C ALA A 81 -15.60 -1.53 -18.44
N GLN A 82 -16.38 -0.82 -17.63
CA GLN A 82 -17.82 -0.98 -17.57
C GLN A 82 -18.35 -0.76 -18.99
N ARG A 83 -18.69 -1.86 -19.67
CA ARG A 83 -19.25 -1.84 -21.01
C ARG A 83 -20.55 -1.06 -20.90
N VAL A 84 -20.51 0.23 -21.25
CA VAL A 84 -21.70 1.03 -21.47
C VAL A 84 -22.44 0.38 -22.64
N ILE A 85 -23.37 -0.52 -22.31
CA ILE A 85 -24.37 -0.99 -23.25
C ILE A 85 -25.28 0.20 -23.54
N ASN A 86 -24.83 1.09 -24.41
CA ASN A 86 -25.69 2.05 -25.07
C ASN A 86 -26.59 1.23 -25.98
N ASN A 87 -27.68 0.68 -25.42
CA ASN A 87 -28.71 0.09 -26.24
C ASN A 87 -29.34 1.25 -27.00
N ALA A 88 -28.91 1.37 -28.24
CA ALA A 88 -29.39 2.36 -29.17
C ALA A 88 -30.91 2.27 -29.25
N ARG A 89 -31.53 3.43 -29.05
CA ARG A 89 -32.87 3.77 -29.47
C ARG A 89 -33.08 3.35 -30.94
N GLY A 90 -33.69 2.19 -31.15
CA GLY A 90 -34.56 1.92 -32.31
C GLY A 90 -35.94 1.71 -31.71
N GLU A 91 -36.94 2.60 -31.84
CA GLU A 91 -37.48 3.15 -33.09
C GLU A 91 -37.50 2.07 -34.17
N ASN A 92 -38.51 1.20 -34.09
CA ASN A 92 -39.50 0.93 -35.14
C ASN A 92 -40.60 0.00 -34.59
#